data_AF-A0A1Q7UE50-F1
#
_entry.id   AF-A0A1Q7UE50-F1
#
_cell.length_a   1.000
_cell.length_b   1.000
_cell.length_c   1.000
_cell.angle_alpha   90.00
_cell.angle_beta   90.00
_cell.angle_gamma   90.00
#
_symmetry.space_group_name_H-M   'P 1'
#
loop_
_entity.id
_entity.type
_entity.pdbx_description
1 polymer ?
#
loop_
_entity_poly.entity_id
_entity_poly.type
_entity_poly.pdbx_seq_one_letter_code
_entity_poly.pdbx_strand_id
1 'polypeptide(L)'
;MPALARVVAPLAGVIVAVALFAATRGLDDVARGEQLGPGFWPRLVLIGLGLASAAKLVENLRRAAPNDHAVARAGAAGLGGVRRGTLLLAIATIVLYVALTPWLGFPLVTVGFVAAFMMLAGARSPVAIGVAAVLGTVGLLYVFVKLVYLPLPKGDGVFETMTLALYRGLGIF
;
A
#
# COMPACT_ATOMS: atom_id res chain seq x y z
N MET A 1 -1.59 -1.43 35.02
CA MET A 1 -2.63 -2.12 34.22
C MET A 1 -2.18 -2.38 32.76
N PRO A 2 -1.02 -3.03 32.53
CA PRO A 2 -0.49 -3.25 31.18
C PRO A 2 -1.30 -4.23 30.32
N ALA A 3 -1.91 -5.25 30.94
CA ALA A 3 -2.66 -6.29 30.24
C ALA A 3 -3.90 -5.76 29.50
N LEU A 4 -4.60 -4.77 30.08
CA LEU A 4 -5.79 -4.17 29.48
C LEU A 4 -5.42 -3.40 28.20
N ALA A 5 -4.33 -2.62 28.24
CA ALA A 5 -3.85 -1.84 27.09
C ALA A 5 -3.46 -2.70 25.88
N ARG A 6 -2.98 -3.94 26.09
CA ARG A 6 -2.61 -4.89 25.01
C ARG A 6 -3.79 -5.37 24.19
N VAL A 7 -4.97 -5.44 24.80
CA VAL A 7 -6.19 -5.95 24.18
C VAL A 7 -7.04 -4.81 23.65
N VAL A 8 -7.06 -3.67 24.33
CA VAL A 8 -7.88 -2.50 23.97
C VAL A 8 -7.57 -1.99 22.55
N ALA A 9 -6.30 -1.84 22.19
CA ALA A 9 -5.93 -1.32 20.86
C ALA A 9 -6.35 -2.23 19.68
N PRO A 10 -6.01 -3.53 19.65
CA PRO A 10 -6.46 -4.41 18.57
C PRO A 10 -7.97 -4.65 18.59
N LEU A 11 -8.60 -4.70 19.78
CA LEU A 11 -10.06 -4.78 19.89
C LEU A 11 -10.75 -3.54 19.32
N ALA A 12 -10.27 -2.35 19.66
CA ALA A 12 -10.76 -1.10 19.07
C ALA A 12 -10.55 -1.10 17.54
N GLY A 13 -9.41 -1.60 17.05
CA GLY A 13 -9.16 -1.76 15.62
C GLY A 13 -10.20 -2.65 14.92
N VAL A 14 -10.58 -3.78 15.51
CA VAL A 14 -11.65 -4.65 14.99
C VAL A 14 -13.00 -3.92 15.00
N ILE A 15 -13.36 -3.27 16.11
CA ILE A 15 -14.63 -2.55 16.24
C ILE A 15 -14.74 -1.44 15.20
N VAL A 16 -13.68 -0.62 15.05
CA VAL A 16 -13.61 0.46 14.07
C VAL A 16 -13.71 -0.09 12.64
N ALA A 17 -12.99 -1.17 12.33
CA ALA A 17 -13.04 -1.79 11.02
C ALA A 17 -14.46 -2.26 10.66
N VAL A 18 -15.15 -2.91 11.61
CA VAL A 18 -16.54 -3.38 11.43
C VAL A 18 -17.52 -2.22 11.29
N ALA A 19 -17.41 -1.19 12.14
CA ALA A 19 -18.29 -0.03 12.09
C ALA A 19 -18.16 0.74 10.76
N LEU A 20 -16.92 0.98 10.31
CA LEU A 20 -16.66 1.62 9.03
C LEU A 20 -17.10 0.73 7.87
N PHE A 21 -16.95 -0.60 7.97
CA PHE A 21 -17.40 -1.51 6.93
C PHE A 21 -18.92 -1.43 6.75
N ALA A 22 -19.67 -1.38 7.84
CA ALA A 22 -21.11 -1.17 7.79
C ALA A 22 -21.47 0.18 7.13
N ALA A 23 -20.70 1.24 7.42
CA ALA A 23 -20.88 2.55 6.80
C ALA A 23 -20.62 2.56 5.28
N THR A 24 -19.78 1.63 4.76
CA THR A 24 -19.55 1.53 3.31
C THR A 24 -20.78 1.10 2.51
N ARG A 25 -21.86 0.62 3.14
CA ARG A 25 -23.09 0.22 2.43
C ARG A 25 -23.77 1.39 1.73
N GLY A 26 -23.68 2.60 2.30
CA GLY A 26 -24.18 3.81 1.65
C GLY A 26 -23.40 4.24 0.39
N LEU A 27 -22.29 3.57 0.07
CA LEU A 27 -21.53 3.81 -1.16
C LEU A 27 -22.07 3.01 -2.35
N ASP A 28 -22.91 1.99 -2.12
CA ASP A 28 -23.44 1.14 -3.19
C ASP A 28 -24.41 1.90 -4.11
N ASP A 29 -25.12 2.89 -3.57
CA ASP A 29 -26.12 3.69 -4.30
C ASP A 29 -25.50 4.57 -5.41
N VAL A 30 -24.18 4.79 -5.35
CA VAL A 30 -23.42 5.62 -6.30
C VAL A 30 -22.71 4.75 -7.35
N ALA A 31 -22.76 3.42 -7.22
CA ALA A 31 -22.14 2.51 -8.19
C ALA A 31 -22.88 2.55 -9.53
N ARG A 32 -22.16 2.84 -10.62
CA ARG A 32 -22.71 2.83 -11.99
C ARG A 32 -21.98 1.79 -12.86
N GLY A 33 -22.73 0.83 -13.38
CA GLY A 33 -22.28 -0.06 -14.47
C GLY A 33 -21.30 -1.17 -14.07
N GLU A 34 -20.44 -1.57 -15.02
CA GLU A 34 -19.53 -2.73 -14.95
C GLU A 34 -18.20 -2.49 -14.20
N GLN A 35 -17.98 -1.28 -13.67
CA GLN A 35 -16.77 -0.95 -12.92
C GLN A 35 -16.91 -1.27 -11.44
N LEU A 36 -15.78 -1.57 -10.78
CA LEU A 36 -15.75 -1.76 -9.33
C LEU A 36 -16.31 -0.53 -8.62
N GLY A 37 -17.43 -0.73 -7.93
CA GLY A 37 -18.15 0.34 -7.25
C GLY A 37 -17.29 1.04 -6.17
N PRO A 38 -17.63 2.27 -5.79
CA PRO A 38 -16.82 3.08 -4.86
C PRO A 38 -16.66 2.44 -3.47
N GLY A 39 -17.54 1.50 -3.10
CA GLY A 39 -17.43 0.70 -1.87
C GLY A 39 -16.38 -0.42 -1.89
N PHE A 40 -15.87 -0.84 -3.06
CA PHE A 40 -14.97 -1.99 -3.17
C PHE A 40 -13.65 -1.80 -2.41
N TRP A 41 -12.92 -0.71 -2.70
CA TRP A 41 -11.62 -0.45 -2.06
C TRP A 41 -11.73 -0.22 -0.55
N PRO A 42 -12.65 0.61 -0.04
CA PRO A 42 -12.88 0.74 1.39
C PRO A 42 -13.12 -0.62 2.06
N ARG A 43 -14.00 -1.46 1.50
CA ARG A 43 -14.31 -2.78 2.05
C ARG A 43 -13.09 -3.69 2.08
N LEU A 44 -12.33 -3.76 0.99
CA LEU A 44 -11.12 -4.60 0.90
C LEU A 44 -10.10 -4.22 1.98
N VAL A 45 -9.83 -2.92 2.14
CA VAL A 45 -8.89 -2.40 3.15
C VAL A 45 -9.41 -2.68 4.57
N LEU A 46 -10.71 -2.48 4.82
CA LEU A 46 -11.32 -2.71 6.14
C LEU A 46 -11.33 -4.19 6.52
N ILE A 47 -11.58 -5.09 5.56
CA ILE A 47 -11.45 -6.54 5.79
C ILE A 47 -10.00 -6.87 6.18
N GLY A 48 -9.02 -6.39 5.43
CA GLY A 48 -7.60 -6.59 5.73
C GLY A 48 -7.21 -6.07 7.12
N LEU A 49 -7.64 -4.86 7.46
CA LEU A 49 -7.42 -4.26 8.77
C LEU A 49 -8.08 -5.06 9.90
N GLY A 50 -9.33 -5.50 9.69
CA GLY A 50 -10.08 -6.31 10.64
C GLY A 50 -9.40 -7.65 10.91
N LEU A 51 -8.99 -8.36 9.85
CA LEU A 51 -8.25 -9.63 9.95
C LEU A 51 -6.91 -9.45 10.67
N ALA A 52 -6.13 -8.43 10.31
CA ALA A 52 -4.84 -8.15 10.96
C ALA A 52 -5.01 -7.79 12.44
N SER A 53 -6.02 -6.99 12.78
CA SER A 53 -6.33 -6.61 14.16
C SER A 53 -6.81 -7.80 14.98
N ALA A 54 -7.66 -8.66 14.40
CA ALA A 54 -8.11 -9.89 15.03
C ALA A 54 -6.95 -10.88 15.25
N ALA A 55 -6.07 -11.07 14.26
CA ALA A 55 -4.89 -11.90 14.39
C ALA A 55 -3.98 -11.42 15.53
N LYS A 56 -3.74 -10.11 15.62
CA LYS A 56 -2.97 -9.50 16.71
C LYS A 56 -3.65 -9.64 18.07
N LEU A 57 -4.98 -9.53 18.12
CA LEU A 57 -5.75 -9.77 19.33
C LEU A 57 -5.58 -11.22 19.81
N VAL A 58 -5.73 -12.18 18.90
CA VAL A 58 -5.54 -13.62 19.20
C VAL A 58 -4.11 -13.89 19.66
N GLU A 59 -3.11 -13.31 19.00
CA GLU A 59 -1.71 -13.42 19.42
C GLU A 59 -1.48 -12.88 20.84
N ASN A 60 -2.01 -11.70 21.14
CA ASN A 60 -1.89 -11.07 22.47
C ASN A 60 -2.60 -11.88 23.57
N LEU A 61 -3.72 -12.51 23.25
CA LEU A 61 -4.44 -13.38 24.18
C LEU A 61 -3.72 -14.73 24.40
N ARG A 62 -3.01 -15.24 23.38
CA ARG A 62 -2.23 -16.49 23.47
C ARG A 62 -0.87 -16.31 24.14
N ARG A 63 -0.25 -15.12 24.07
CA ARG A 63 1.03 -14.84 24.72
C ARG A 63 0.81 -14.36 26.17
N ALA A 64 0.86 -15.29 27.13
CA ALA A 64 0.70 -15.02 28.57
C ALA A 64 1.92 -14.36 29.27
N ALA A 65 2.95 -13.91 28.57
CA ALA A 65 4.19 -13.37 29.18
C ALA A 65 4.41 -11.87 28.91
N PRO A 66 5.08 -11.14 29.83
CA PRO A 66 5.21 -9.69 29.74
C PRO A 66 6.32 -9.28 28.77
N ASN A 67 5.95 -8.83 27.56
CA ASN A 67 6.89 -8.22 26.63
C ASN A 67 6.40 -6.85 26.10
N ASP A 68 5.70 -6.09 26.95
CA ASP A 68 5.26 -4.71 26.64
C ASP A 68 6.40 -3.82 26.19
N HIS A 69 7.60 -4.02 26.76
CA HIS A 69 8.77 -3.24 26.40
C HIS A 69 9.30 -3.52 24.99
N ALA A 70 8.99 -4.68 24.39
CA ALA A 70 9.41 -5.00 23.03
C ALA A 70 8.46 -4.38 21.99
N VAL A 71 7.14 -4.40 22.25
CA VAL A 71 6.13 -3.83 21.36
C VAL A 71 6.11 -2.30 21.43
N ALA A 72 6.23 -1.74 22.64
CA ALA A 72 6.39 -0.29 22.83
C ALA A 72 7.72 0.21 22.25
N ARG A 73 8.83 -0.55 22.39
CA ARG A 73 10.09 -0.20 21.70
C ARG A 73 10.00 -0.35 20.19
N ALA A 74 9.30 -1.33 19.64
CA ALA A 74 9.14 -1.45 18.19
C ALA A 74 8.34 -0.26 17.61
N GLY A 75 7.28 0.16 18.29
CA GLY A 75 6.49 1.35 17.92
C GLY A 75 7.26 2.67 18.13
N ALA A 76 7.97 2.81 19.25
CA ALA A 76 8.76 4.01 19.56
C ALA A 76 10.05 4.11 18.73
N ALA A 77 10.71 3.00 18.40
CA ALA A 77 11.87 2.96 17.51
C ALA A 77 11.49 3.35 16.06
N GLY A 78 10.26 3.05 15.64
CA GLY A 78 9.73 3.44 14.33
C GLY A 78 9.57 4.95 14.14
N LEU A 79 9.36 5.72 15.21
CA LEU A 79 9.21 7.18 15.16
C LEU A 79 10.45 7.94 15.67
N GLY A 80 11.21 7.35 16.60
CA GLY A 80 12.40 7.96 17.19
C GLY A 80 13.70 7.78 16.40
N GLY A 81 13.73 6.87 15.42
CA GLY A 81 14.94 6.51 14.66
C GLY A 81 15.01 7.03 13.22
N VAL A 82 13.94 7.60 12.68
CA VAL A 82 13.93 8.07 11.29
C VAL A 82 14.62 9.43 11.20
N ARG A 83 15.79 9.46 10.55
CA ARG A 83 16.54 10.71 10.32
C ARG A 83 15.66 11.68 9.52
N ARG A 84 15.57 12.94 9.96
CA ARG A 84 14.78 14.00 9.29
C ARG A 84 15.08 14.07 7.79
N GLY A 85 16.34 13.91 7.39
CA GLY A 85 16.74 13.87 5.98
C GLY A 85 16.15 12.71 5.19
N THR A 86 16.04 11.51 5.78
CA THR A 86 15.39 10.36 5.15
C THR A 86 13.89 10.60 4.98
N LEU A 87 13.23 11.21 5.97
CA LEU A 87 11.82 11.58 5.87
C LEU A 87 11.59 12.61 4.75
N LEU A 88 12.40 13.65 4.70
CA LEU A 88 12.33 14.66 3.64
C LEU A 88 12.57 14.04 2.25
N LEU A 89 13.53 13.12 2.14
CA LEU A 89 13.79 12.43 0.89
C LEU A 89 12.60 11.54 0.48
N ALA A 90 11.97 10.83 1.43
CA ALA A 90 10.79 10.02 1.14
C ALA A 90 9.61 10.87 0.64
N ILE A 91 9.38 12.03 1.28
CA ILE A 91 8.38 13.01 0.83
C ILE A 91 8.73 13.50 -0.58
N ALA A 92 9.99 13.86 -0.82
CA ALA A 92 10.45 14.32 -2.13
C ALA A 92 10.25 13.23 -3.21
N THR A 93 10.49 11.96 -2.89
CA THR A 93 10.25 10.83 -3.79
C THR A 93 8.76 10.69 -4.15
N ILE A 94 7.83 10.94 -3.21
CA ILE A 94 6.39 10.95 -3.48
C ILE A 94 6.00 12.11 -4.40
N VAL A 95 6.51 13.32 -4.13
CA VAL A 95 6.24 14.49 -4.99
C VAL A 95 6.79 14.27 -6.40
N LEU A 96 8.01 13.73 -6.50
CA LEU A 96 8.64 13.43 -7.76
C LEU A 96 7.89 12.36 -8.55
N TYR A 97 7.33 11.35 -7.88
CA TYR A 97 6.46 10.36 -8.52
C TYR A 97 5.29 11.04 -9.23
N VAL A 98 4.55 11.89 -8.53
CA VAL A 98 3.40 12.60 -9.11
C VAL A 98 3.83 13.52 -10.25
N ALA A 99 4.92 14.27 -10.07
CA ALA A 99 5.41 15.22 -11.07
C ALA A 99 5.90 14.54 -12.35
N LEU A 100 6.61 13.40 -12.24
CA LEU A 100 7.19 12.72 -13.40
C LEU A 100 6.22 11.80 -14.15
N THR A 101 5.16 11.34 -13.48
CA THR A 101 4.22 10.34 -14.05
C THR A 101 3.60 10.77 -15.38
N PRO A 102 3.19 12.04 -15.60
CA PRO A 102 2.67 12.47 -16.90
C PRO A 102 3.66 12.32 -18.05
N TRP A 103 4.95 12.58 -17.82
CA TRP A 103 5.98 12.59 -18.86
C TRP A 103 6.58 11.20 -19.13
N LEU A 104 6.88 10.46 -18.06
CA LEU A 104 7.58 9.16 -18.15
C LEU A 104 6.62 7.96 -18.19
N GLY A 105 5.36 8.17 -17.79
CA GLY A 105 4.36 7.11 -17.69
C GLY A 105 4.43 6.33 -16.38
N PHE A 106 3.27 5.82 -15.96
CA PHE A 106 3.09 5.10 -14.71
C PHE A 106 4.09 3.94 -14.50
N PRO A 107 4.37 3.05 -15.49
CA PRO A 107 5.23 1.90 -15.23
C PRO A 107 6.65 2.29 -14.83
N LEU A 108 7.28 3.20 -15.58
CA LEU A 108 8.67 3.59 -15.35
C LEU A 108 8.83 4.33 -14.03
N VAL A 109 7.92 5.29 -13.75
CA VAL A 109 7.97 6.06 -12.51
C VAL A 109 7.66 5.17 -11.30
N THR A 110 6.76 4.19 -11.43
CA THR A 110 6.46 3.24 -10.34
C THR A 110 7.63 2.32 -10.03
N VAL A 111 8.32 1.78 -11.04
CA VAL A 111 9.55 0.98 -10.83
C VAL A 111 10.60 1.81 -10.08
N GLY A 112 10.85 3.03 -10.55
CA GLY A 112 11.80 3.94 -9.90
C GLY A 112 11.39 4.30 -8.47
N PHE A 113 10.10 4.59 -8.26
CA PHE A 113 9.54 4.91 -6.96
C PHE A 113 9.66 3.75 -5.98
N VAL A 114 9.24 2.53 -6.35
CA VAL A 114 9.33 1.35 -5.47
C VAL A 114 10.79 1.06 -5.14
N ALA A 115 11.68 1.12 -6.13
CA ALA A 115 13.10 0.90 -5.89
C ALA A 115 13.70 1.95 -4.93
N ALA A 116 13.43 3.24 -5.18
CA ALA A 116 13.87 4.34 -4.31
C ALA A 116 13.33 4.16 -2.90
N PHE A 117 12.03 3.92 -2.76
CA PHE A 117 11.39 3.78 -1.46
C PHE A 117 11.92 2.58 -0.67
N MET A 118 12.18 1.45 -1.34
CA MET A 118 12.84 0.29 -0.72
C MET A 118 14.26 0.60 -0.26
N MET A 119 15.05 1.33 -1.05
CA MET A 119 16.39 1.78 -0.65
C MET A 119 16.35 2.73 0.54
N LEU A 120 15.40 3.68 0.57
CA LEU A 120 15.17 4.58 1.70
C LEU A 120 14.74 3.81 2.96
N ALA A 121 13.92 2.76 2.79
CA ALA A 121 13.53 1.85 3.86
C ALA A 121 14.67 0.92 4.33
N GLY A 122 15.84 0.99 3.69
CA GLY A 122 17.05 0.29 4.08
C GLY A 122 17.29 -1.05 3.38
N ALA A 123 16.50 -1.41 2.37
CA ALA A 123 16.78 -2.59 1.55
C ALA A 123 18.13 -2.44 0.83
N ARG A 124 18.96 -3.48 0.86
CA ARG A 124 20.33 -3.45 0.31
C ARG A 124 20.59 -4.44 -0.82
N SER A 125 19.69 -5.40 -1.05
CA SER A 125 19.84 -6.36 -2.14
C SER A 125 19.32 -5.77 -3.45
N PRO A 126 20.19 -5.46 -4.43
CA PRO A 126 19.76 -4.87 -5.70
C PRO A 126 18.83 -5.81 -6.47
N VAL A 127 19.05 -7.13 -6.35
CA VAL A 127 18.18 -8.14 -6.96
C VAL A 127 16.78 -8.10 -6.34
N ALA A 128 16.68 -8.10 -5.00
CA ALA A 128 15.39 -8.04 -4.34
C ALA A 128 14.64 -6.75 -4.65
N ILE A 129 15.36 -5.62 -4.69
CA ILE A 129 14.80 -4.32 -5.05
C ILE A 129 14.28 -4.32 -6.50
N GLY A 130 15.11 -4.77 -7.46
CA GLY A 130 14.74 -4.81 -8.87
C GLY A 130 13.56 -5.73 -9.12
N VAL A 131 13.58 -6.95 -8.56
CA VAL A 131 12.49 -7.92 -8.71
C VAL A 131 11.19 -7.39 -8.10
N ALA A 132 11.23 -6.86 -6.88
CA ALA A 132 10.04 -6.31 -6.23
C ALA A 132 9.48 -5.08 -6.97
N ALA A 133 10.35 -4.19 -7.43
CA ALA A 133 9.94 -3.01 -8.20
C ALA A 133 9.28 -3.40 -9.53
N VAL A 134 9.88 -4.31 -10.29
CA VAL A 134 9.34 -4.75 -11.58
C VAL A 134 8.07 -5.59 -11.40
N LEU A 135 8.12 -6.67 -10.62
CA LEU A 135 6.96 -7.55 -10.44
C LEU A 135 5.81 -6.83 -9.73
N GLY A 136 6.10 -5.99 -8.74
CA GLY A 136 5.10 -5.15 -8.09
C GLY A 136 4.42 -4.21 -9.08
N THR A 137 5.19 -3.55 -9.94
CA THR A 137 4.64 -2.67 -10.99
C THR A 137 3.81 -3.45 -12.01
N VAL A 138 4.27 -4.61 -12.47
CA VAL A 138 3.50 -5.47 -13.38
C VAL A 138 2.19 -5.91 -12.72
N GLY A 139 2.22 -6.35 -11.46
CA GLY A 139 1.02 -6.69 -10.70
C GLY A 139 0.04 -5.52 -10.61
N LEU A 140 0.53 -4.31 -10.31
CA LEU A 140 -0.26 -3.08 -10.32
C LEU A 140 -0.88 -2.79 -11.69
N LEU A 141 -0.14 -2.99 -12.79
CA LEU A 141 -0.67 -2.82 -14.14
C LEU A 141 -1.81 -3.80 -14.44
N TYR A 142 -1.68 -5.07 -14.06
CA TYR A 142 -2.77 -6.03 -14.21
C TYR A 142 -4.00 -5.63 -13.39
N VAL A 143 -3.79 -5.22 -12.13
CA VAL A 143 -4.90 -4.81 -11.26
C VAL A 143 -5.58 -3.56 -11.81
N PHE A 144 -4.83 -2.53 -12.19
CA PHE A 144 -5.42 -1.25 -12.58
C PHE A 144 -5.91 -1.24 -14.02
N VAL A 145 -5.12 -1.72 -14.98
CA VAL A 145 -5.49 -1.66 -16.40
C VAL A 145 -6.48 -2.76 -16.76
N LYS A 146 -6.21 -4.00 -16.33
CA LYS A 146 -7.00 -5.17 -16.77
C LYS A 146 -8.17 -5.51 -15.86
N LEU A 147 -8.02 -5.35 -14.54
CA LEU A 147 -9.05 -5.74 -13.57
C LEU A 147 -9.97 -4.57 -13.20
N VAL A 148 -9.41 -3.37 -13.02
CA VAL A 148 -10.16 -2.16 -12.59
C VAL A 148 -10.50 -1.23 -13.76
N TYR A 149 -9.90 -1.43 -14.93
CA TYR A 149 -10.10 -0.59 -16.13
C TYR A 149 -9.76 0.89 -15.92
N LEU A 150 -8.78 1.18 -15.06
CA LEU A 150 -8.31 2.53 -14.79
C LEU A 150 -7.30 2.98 -15.86
N PRO A 151 -7.54 4.10 -16.56
CA PRO A 151 -6.57 4.64 -17.51
C PRO A 151 -5.38 5.23 -16.77
N LEU A 152 -4.22 4.59 -16.90
CA LEU A 152 -2.97 5.09 -16.34
C LEU A 152 -2.22 5.99 -17.35
N PRO A 153 -1.49 7.03 -16.88
CA PRO A 153 -0.63 7.83 -17.73
C PRO A 153 0.42 6.97 -18.42
N LYS A 154 0.54 7.12 -19.74
CA LYS A 154 1.46 6.31 -20.56
C LYS A 154 2.82 7.00 -20.76
N GLY A 155 2.92 8.27 -20.38
CA GLY A 155 4.06 9.12 -20.70
C GLY A 155 3.82 9.89 -22.00
N ASP A 156 4.80 10.69 -22.39
CA ASP A 156 4.80 11.47 -23.63
C ASP A 156 5.83 10.93 -24.63
N GLY A 157 5.50 11.01 -25.93
CA GLY A 157 6.43 10.71 -27.03
C GLY A 157 7.00 9.29 -26.99
N VAL A 158 8.32 9.17 -26.77
CA VAL A 158 9.00 7.88 -26.74
C VAL A 158 8.52 7.02 -25.57
N PHE A 159 8.24 7.63 -24.41
CA PHE A 159 7.78 6.90 -23.22
C PHE A 159 6.38 6.32 -23.41
N GLU A 160 5.50 7.04 -24.11
CA GLU A 160 4.19 6.52 -24.51
C GLU A 160 4.34 5.25 -25.35
N THR A 161 5.20 5.31 -26.37
CA THR A 161 5.46 4.19 -27.28
C THR A 161 6.00 2.97 -26.52
N MET A 162 6.93 3.19 -25.58
CA MET A 162 7.47 2.15 -24.72
C MET A 162 6.39 1.53 -23.81
N THR A 163 5.55 2.36 -23.19
CA THR A 163 4.45 1.89 -22.32
C THR A 163 3.44 1.07 -23.11
N LEU A 164 3.08 1.51 -24.33
CA LEU A 164 2.17 0.77 -25.20
C LEU A 164 2.78 -0.57 -25.63
N ALA A 165 4.07 -0.62 -25.97
CA ALA A 165 4.77 -1.85 -26.28
C ALA A 165 4.78 -2.82 -25.08
N LEU A 166 5.03 -2.30 -23.88
CA LEU A 166 4.95 -3.06 -22.63
C LEU A 166 3.55 -3.63 -22.42
N TYR A 167 2.50 -2.82 -22.58
CA TYR A 167 1.13 -3.27 -22.36
C TYR A 167 0.73 -4.39 -23.33
N ARG A 168 1.11 -4.25 -24.61
CA ARG A 168 0.90 -5.29 -25.63
C ARG A 168 1.68 -6.57 -25.31
N GLY A 169 2.96 -6.43 -24.92
CA GLY A 169 3.79 -7.57 -24.52
C GLY A 169 3.25 -8.31 -23.30
N LEU A 170 2.56 -7.61 -22.39
CA LEU A 170 1.89 -8.18 -21.23
C LEU A 170 0.46 -8.66 -21.51
N GLY A 171 -0.12 -8.40 -22.68
CA GLY A 171 -1.51 -8.80 -23.00
C GLY A 171 -2.56 -8.15 -22.08
N ILE A 172 -2.30 -6.91 -21.66
CA ILE A 172 -3.22 -6.09 -20.84
C ILE A 172 -3.90 -4.96 -21.63
N PHE A 173 -3.51 -4.77 -22.89
CA PHE A 173 -4.08 -3.82 -23.85
C PHE A 173 -4.06 -4.44 -25.25
#